data_AF-A0A454WA59-F1
#
_entry.id   AF-A0A454WA59-F1
#
_cell.length_a   1.000
_cell.length_b   1.000
_cell.length_c   1.000
_cell.angle_alpha   90.00
_cell.angle_beta   90.00
_cell.angle_gamma   90.00
#
_symmetry.space_group_name_H-M   'P 1'
#
loop_
_entity.id
_entity.type
_entity.pdbx_description
1 polymer ?
#
loop_
_entity_poly.entity_id
_entity_poly.type
_entity_poly.pdbx_seq_one_letter_code
_entity_poly.pdbx_strand_id
1 'polypeptide(L)'
;MTHHTGAVPETKRKKDWRDQAACRGADNDAWFPKPTNTPGVRAAKESCFSCPVMLDCAQYALRTRQFEGVWGGLSEGQRTTLYKRHRTADFDDRTVVRNAVYRALHDELNPTPTLRDLWDDRTYPLPGGHIGWRGDSGNFSWHGHVYTPKQLAFILDRGHKAVGIVRRLPECPVVECVNPRHIADNAERWQRKQAEERAAAQAAARAQYEAEELAS
;
A
#
# COMPACT_ATOMS: atom_id res chain seq x y z
N MET A 1 -42.96 -14.08 -38.02
CA MET A 1 -42.12 -14.30 -36.82
C MET A 1 -41.80 -15.79 -36.78
N THR A 2 -40.61 -16.19 -37.19
CA THR A 2 -40.21 -17.60 -37.20
C THR A 2 -39.87 -18.01 -35.77
N HIS A 3 -40.80 -18.70 -35.11
CA HIS A 3 -40.54 -19.37 -33.85
C HIS A 3 -39.57 -20.53 -34.11
N HIS A 4 -38.33 -20.38 -33.67
CA HIS A 4 -37.34 -21.44 -33.77
C HIS A 4 -37.60 -22.45 -32.63
N THR A 5 -38.33 -23.52 -32.94
CA THR A 5 -38.70 -24.63 -32.03
C THR A 5 -37.70 -25.79 -32.08
N GLY A 6 -36.43 -25.51 -32.41
CA GLY A 6 -35.39 -26.54 -32.37
C GLY A 6 -34.96 -26.80 -30.93
N ALA A 7 -35.32 -27.96 -30.38
CA ALA A 7 -34.71 -28.44 -29.14
C ALA A 7 -33.18 -28.51 -29.34
N VAL A 8 -32.44 -27.73 -28.55
CA VAL A 8 -30.97 -27.75 -28.57
C VAL A 8 -30.56 -29.16 -28.12
N PRO A 9 -29.87 -29.96 -28.96
CA PRO A 9 -29.47 -31.29 -28.56
C PRO A 9 -28.56 -31.16 -27.34
N GLU A 10 -28.86 -31.95 -26.31
CA GLU A 10 -28.16 -31.97 -25.02
C GLU A 10 -26.78 -32.63 -25.19
N THR A 11 -25.93 -31.98 -25.99
CA THR A 11 -24.55 -32.37 -26.21
C THR A 11 -23.75 -31.90 -25.02
N LYS A 12 -23.36 -32.86 -24.17
CA LYS A 12 -22.53 -32.58 -23.00
C LYS A 12 -21.24 -31.92 -23.47
N ARG A 13 -21.10 -30.62 -23.18
CA ARG A 13 -19.92 -29.82 -23.53
C ARG A 13 -18.65 -30.54 -23.05
N LYS A 14 -17.63 -30.65 -23.90
CA LYS A 14 -16.32 -31.18 -23.49
C LYS A 14 -15.75 -30.35 -22.34
N LYS A 15 -15.20 -31.03 -21.33
CA LYS A 15 -14.55 -30.38 -20.19
C LYS A 15 -13.39 -29.53 -20.68
N ASP A 16 -13.29 -28.29 -20.20
CA ASP A 16 -12.16 -27.40 -20.48
C ASP A 16 -11.76 -26.57 -19.25
N TRP A 17 -10.84 -25.62 -19.43
CA TRP A 17 -10.31 -24.79 -18.36
C TRP A 17 -11.39 -24.01 -17.59
N ARG A 18 -12.55 -23.68 -18.22
CA ARG A 18 -13.65 -22.98 -17.55
C ARG A 18 -14.29 -23.81 -16.44
N ASP A 19 -14.12 -25.13 -16.47
CA ASP A 19 -14.63 -26.00 -15.41
C ASP A 19 -13.81 -25.91 -14.11
N GLN A 20 -12.62 -25.29 -14.15
CA GLN A 20 -11.78 -25.01 -12.99
C GLN A 20 -11.80 -23.52 -12.58
N ALA A 21 -12.65 -22.70 -13.21
CA ALA A 21 -12.72 -21.27 -12.92
C ALA A 21 -13.33 -21.02 -11.53
N ALA A 22 -12.64 -20.26 -10.70
CA ALA A 22 -13.12 -19.88 -9.35
C ALA A 22 -14.42 -19.06 -9.39
N CYS A 23 -14.66 -18.32 -10.48
CA CYS A 23 -15.89 -17.57 -10.70
C CYS A 23 -17.10 -18.43 -11.09
N ARG A 24 -16.90 -19.72 -11.36
CA ARG A 24 -17.97 -20.61 -11.81
C ARG A 24 -19.04 -20.73 -10.72
N GLY A 25 -20.28 -20.39 -11.06
CA GLY A 25 -21.43 -20.45 -10.15
C GLY A 25 -21.58 -19.21 -9.25
N ALA A 26 -20.70 -18.22 -9.38
CA ALA A 26 -20.91 -16.91 -8.79
C ALA A 26 -21.95 -16.10 -9.60
N ASP A 27 -22.50 -15.06 -8.97
CA ASP A 27 -23.37 -14.10 -9.66
C ASP A 27 -22.59 -13.41 -10.80
N ASN A 28 -23.19 -13.35 -11.99
CA ASN A 28 -22.58 -12.74 -13.17
C ASN A 28 -22.34 -11.25 -12.93
N ASP A 29 -23.25 -10.53 -12.26
CA ASP A 29 -23.14 -9.09 -12.07
C ASP A 29 -21.87 -8.69 -11.30
N ALA A 30 -21.36 -9.59 -10.45
CA ALA A 30 -20.09 -9.40 -9.74
C ALA A 30 -18.87 -9.36 -10.68
N TRP A 31 -18.93 -10.01 -11.85
CA TRP A 31 -17.83 -10.10 -12.81
C TRP A 31 -17.94 -9.10 -13.97
N PHE A 32 -19.11 -8.48 -14.13
CA PHE A 32 -19.37 -7.44 -15.13
C PHE A 32 -19.74 -6.08 -14.51
N PRO A 33 -18.94 -5.54 -13.56
CA PRO A 33 -19.19 -4.22 -13.02
C PRO A 33 -18.94 -3.15 -14.09
N LYS A 34 -19.76 -2.09 -14.09
CA LYS A 34 -19.49 -0.89 -14.90
C LYS A 34 -18.08 -0.35 -14.58
N PRO A 35 -17.34 0.20 -15.55
CA PRO A 35 -16.02 0.80 -15.31
C PRO A 35 -15.99 1.88 -14.23
N THR A 36 -17.11 2.57 -14.00
CA THR A 36 -17.27 3.58 -12.94
C THR A 36 -17.45 2.98 -11.54
N ASN A 37 -17.81 1.70 -11.42
CA ASN A 37 -17.88 0.98 -10.16
C ASN A 37 -16.51 0.41 -9.79
N THR A 38 -15.59 1.30 -9.39
CA THR A 38 -14.24 0.95 -8.96
C THR A 38 -14.19 -0.09 -7.83
N PRO A 39 -15.07 -0.03 -6.79
CA PRO A 39 -15.14 -1.09 -5.78
C PRO A 39 -15.50 -2.46 -6.35
N GLY A 40 -16.49 -2.53 -7.25
CA GLY A 40 -16.88 -3.78 -7.90
C GLY A 40 -15.77 -4.36 -8.78
N VAL A 41 -15.11 -3.52 -9.58
CA VAL A 41 -13.94 -3.93 -10.39
C VAL A 41 -12.83 -4.49 -9.50
N ARG A 42 -12.54 -3.84 -8.38
CA ARG A 42 -11.51 -4.30 -7.43
C ARG A 42 -11.87 -5.66 -6.84
N ALA A 43 -13.09 -5.83 -6.33
CA ALA A 43 -13.54 -7.08 -5.71
C ALA A 43 -13.50 -8.27 -6.69
N ALA A 44 -13.91 -8.06 -7.94
CA ALA A 44 -13.83 -9.08 -8.99
C ALA A 44 -12.37 -9.47 -9.29
N LYS A 45 -11.46 -8.49 -9.33
CA LYS A 45 -10.04 -8.72 -9.59
C LYS A 45 -9.34 -9.47 -8.46
N GLU A 46 -9.59 -9.07 -7.22
CA GLU A 46 -9.07 -9.76 -6.03
C GLU A 46 -9.45 -11.23 -6.04
N SER A 47 -10.72 -11.54 -6.35
CA SER A 47 -11.20 -12.91 -6.50
C SER A 47 -10.56 -13.64 -7.69
N CYS A 48 -10.20 -12.92 -8.75
CA CYS A 48 -9.58 -13.50 -9.95
C CYS A 48 -8.11 -13.89 -9.74
N PHE A 49 -7.36 -13.16 -8.91
CA PHE A 49 -5.92 -13.38 -8.71
C PHE A 49 -5.58 -14.73 -8.10
N SER A 50 -6.49 -15.36 -7.36
CA SER A 50 -6.33 -16.72 -6.83
C SER A 50 -6.87 -17.82 -7.76
N CYS A 51 -7.42 -17.47 -8.93
CA CYS A 51 -8.05 -18.43 -9.84
C CYS A 51 -6.99 -19.28 -10.58
N PRO A 52 -7.07 -20.62 -10.54
CA PRO A 52 -6.04 -21.49 -11.15
C PRO A 52 -5.98 -21.38 -12.68
N VAL A 53 -7.04 -20.86 -13.31
CA VAL A 53 -7.15 -20.70 -14.76
C VAL A 53 -7.12 -19.24 -15.20
N MET A 54 -6.58 -18.34 -14.36
CA MET A 54 -6.49 -16.90 -14.64
C MET A 54 -5.81 -16.62 -15.99
N LEU A 55 -4.71 -17.31 -16.30
CA LEU A 55 -3.97 -17.10 -17.55
C LEU A 55 -4.72 -17.62 -18.79
N ASP A 56 -5.40 -18.77 -18.68
CA ASP A 56 -6.25 -19.30 -19.76
C ASP A 56 -7.44 -18.38 -20.04
N CYS A 57 -8.02 -17.83 -18.98
CA CYS A 57 -9.07 -16.83 -19.05
C CYS A 57 -8.60 -15.53 -19.72
N ALA A 58 -7.43 -15.01 -19.32
CA ALA A 58 -6.84 -13.84 -19.94
C ALA A 58 -6.55 -14.07 -21.43
N GLN A 59 -5.97 -15.22 -21.79
CA GLN A 59 -5.71 -15.58 -23.18
C GLN A 59 -6.99 -15.64 -24.00
N TYR A 60 -8.04 -16.30 -23.50
CA TYR A 60 -9.33 -16.35 -24.17
C TYR A 60 -9.93 -14.96 -24.36
N ALA A 61 -9.93 -14.14 -23.31
CA ALA A 61 -10.49 -12.81 -23.35
C ALA A 61 -9.78 -11.91 -24.37
N LEU A 62 -8.45 -11.99 -24.42
CA LEU A 62 -7.64 -11.19 -25.33
C LEU A 62 -7.80 -11.63 -26.79
N ARG A 63 -7.84 -12.95 -27.06
CA ARG A 63 -8.04 -13.50 -28.41
C ARG A 63 -9.43 -13.21 -28.96
N THR A 64 -10.46 -13.33 -28.13
CA THR A 64 -11.87 -13.13 -28.53
C THR A 64 -12.34 -11.69 -28.36
N ARG A 65 -11.47 -10.78 -27.91
CA ARG A 65 -11.77 -9.37 -27.64
C ARG A 65 -12.98 -9.18 -26.74
N GLN A 66 -12.98 -9.83 -25.58
CA GLN A 66 -14.04 -9.57 -24.58
C GLN A 66 -13.96 -8.11 -24.11
N PHE A 67 -15.05 -7.38 -24.34
CA PHE A 67 -15.11 -5.93 -24.15
C PHE A 67 -15.50 -5.52 -22.73
N GLU A 68 -16.36 -6.31 -22.08
CA GLU A 68 -16.96 -5.96 -20.78
C GLU A 68 -16.45 -6.84 -19.64
N GLY A 69 -16.45 -6.30 -18.42
CA GLY A 69 -16.17 -7.01 -17.19
C GLY A 69 -14.70 -7.34 -16.93
N VAL A 70 -14.47 -8.16 -15.91
CA VAL A 70 -13.14 -8.60 -15.45
C VAL A 70 -12.85 -10.00 -15.97
N TRP A 71 -11.72 -10.15 -16.67
CA TRP A 71 -11.30 -11.42 -17.28
C TRP A 71 -9.81 -11.67 -17.01
N GLY A 72 -9.48 -12.82 -16.43
CA GLY A 72 -8.09 -13.22 -16.19
C GLY A 72 -7.29 -12.17 -15.41
N GLY A 73 -7.92 -11.55 -14.41
CA GLY A 73 -7.35 -10.48 -13.58
C GLY A 73 -7.40 -9.08 -14.23
N LEU A 74 -7.71 -8.97 -15.52
CA LEU A 74 -7.68 -7.70 -16.25
C LEU A 74 -9.05 -7.01 -16.25
N SER A 75 -9.06 -5.70 -16.02
CA SER A 75 -10.21 -4.83 -16.30
C SER A 75 -10.36 -4.54 -17.80
N GLU A 76 -11.50 -3.97 -18.18
CA GLU A 76 -11.76 -3.51 -19.56
C GLU A 76 -10.68 -2.52 -20.05
N GLY A 77 -10.29 -1.57 -19.20
CA GLY A 77 -9.27 -0.57 -19.52
C GLY A 77 -7.87 -1.17 -19.71
N GLN A 78 -7.50 -2.16 -18.88
CA GLN A 78 -6.24 -2.88 -19.03
C GLN A 78 -6.23 -3.69 -20.34
N ARG A 79 -7.31 -4.42 -20.65
CA ARG A 79 -7.43 -5.13 -21.94
C ARG A 79 -7.38 -4.19 -23.13
N THR A 80 -8.07 -3.05 -23.06
CA THR A 80 -8.03 -2.00 -24.10
C THR A 80 -6.61 -1.51 -24.36
N THR A 81 -5.81 -1.32 -23.30
CA THR A 81 -4.40 -0.95 -23.45
C THR A 81 -3.59 -2.06 -24.13
N LEU A 82 -3.85 -3.32 -23.80
CA LEU A 82 -3.20 -4.46 -24.44
C LEU A 82 -3.58 -4.59 -25.92
N TYR A 83 -4.85 -4.38 -26.28
CA TYR A 83 -5.31 -4.38 -27.68
C TYR A 83 -4.65 -3.29 -28.53
N LYS A 84 -4.24 -2.17 -27.94
CA LYS A 84 -3.51 -1.11 -28.64
C LYS A 84 -2.02 -1.44 -28.86
N ARG A 85 -1.45 -2.30 -28.00
CA ARG A 85 0.00 -2.62 -27.98
C ARG A 85 0.33 -3.93 -28.71
N HIS A 86 -0.65 -4.80 -28.92
CA HIS A 86 -0.48 -6.13 -29.49
C HIS A 86 -1.50 -6.39 -30.60
N ARG A 87 -1.12 -7.21 -31.58
CA ARG A 87 -2.05 -7.75 -32.57
C ARG A 87 -2.77 -8.96 -31.98
N THR A 88 -3.98 -9.24 -32.45
CA THR A 88 -4.78 -10.38 -31.95
C THR A 88 -4.03 -11.72 -32.08
N ALA A 89 -3.26 -11.91 -33.16
CA ALA A 89 -2.45 -13.11 -33.40
C ALA A 89 -1.33 -13.29 -32.37
N ASP A 90 -0.84 -12.21 -31.76
CA ASP A 90 0.22 -12.29 -30.75
C ASP A 90 -0.30 -13.03 -29.49
N PHE A 91 -1.62 -13.04 -29.25
CA PHE A 91 -2.24 -13.73 -28.12
C PHE A 91 -2.45 -15.24 -28.32
N ASP A 92 -2.07 -15.80 -29.48
CA ASP A 92 -1.97 -17.25 -29.65
C ASP A 92 -0.75 -17.82 -28.88
N ASP A 93 0.28 -17.00 -28.64
CA ASP A 93 1.44 -17.38 -27.82
C ASP A 93 1.18 -17.13 -26.33
N ARG A 94 1.12 -18.22 -25.55
CA ARG A 94 0.91 -18.18 -24.08
C ARG A 94 1.99 -17.37 -23.35
N THR A 95 3.22 -17.37 -23.81
CA THR A 95 4.33 -16.61 -23.20
C THR A 95 4.11 -15.11 -23.38
N VAL A 96 3.67 -14.69 -24.57
CA VAL A 96 3.32 -13.29 -24.84
C VAL A 96 2.16 -12.86 -23.96
N VAL A 97 1.09 -13.68 -23.87
CA VAL A 97 -0.04 -13.39 -22.97
C VAL A 97 0.43 -13.24 -21.54
N ARG A 98 1.20 -14.20 -21.02
CA ARG A 98 1.70 -14.19 -19.64
C ARG A 98 2.46 -12.90 -19.32
N ASN A 99 3.41 -12.53 -20.19
CA ASN A 99 4.24 -11.34 -19.97
C ASN A 99 3.42 -10.05 -20.07
N ALA A 100 2.49 -9.97 -21.03
CA ALA A 100 1.61 -8.81 -21.20
C ALA A 100 0.66 -8.63 -20.01
N VAL A 101 0.07 -9.73 -19.52
CA VAL A 101 -0.81 -9.75 -18.33
C VAL A 101 -0.05 -9.33 -17.09
N TYR A 102 1.08 -9.97 -16.77
CA TYR A 102 1.84 -9.60 -15.56
C TYR A 102 2.37 -8.18 -15.60
N ARG A 103 2.74 -7.67 -16.77
CA ARG A 103 3.11 -6.25 -16.91
C ARG A 103 1.90 -5.33 -16.68
N ALA A 104 0.72 -5.67 -17.20
CA ALA A 104 -0.49 -4.88 -17.01
C ALA A 104 -1.01 -4.89 -15.56
N LEU A 105 -0.68 -5.93 -14.81
CA LEU A 105 -1.06 -6.13 -13.40
C LEU A 105 0.08 -5.82 -12.41
N HIS A 106 1.23 -5.31 -12.88
CA HIS A 106 2.45 -5.27 -12.08
C HIS A 106 2.24 -4.52 -10.75
N ASP A 107 1.68 -3.31 -10.80
CA ASP A 107 1.47 -2.47 -9.63
C ASP A 107 0.40 -3.04 -8.67
N GLU A 108 -0.55 -3.81 -9.19
CA GLU A 108 -1.63 -4.42 -8.40
C GLU A 108 -1.18 -5.70 -7.71
N LEU A 109 -0.31 -6.48 -8.36
CA LEU A 109 0.26 -7.70 -7.80
C LEU A 109 1.51 -7.45 -6.97
N ASN A 110 2.19 -6.32 -7.19
CA ASN A 110 3.42 -5.93 -6.51
C ASN A 110 3.30 -4.46 -6.10
N PRO A 111 2.39 -4.12 -5.17
CA PRO A 111 2.31 -2.76 -4.68
C PRO A 111 3.64 -2.38 -4.07
N THR A 112 4.17 -1.21 -4.45
CA THR A 112 5.33 -0.66 -3.75
C THR A 112 4.90 -0.42 -2.30
N PRO A 113 5.60 -0.97 -1.29
CA PRO A 113 5.24 -0.71 0.10
C PRO A 113 5.20 0.80 0.33
N THR A 114 4.47 1.29 1.31
CA THR A 114 4.60 2.68 1.76
C THR A 114 5.65 2.76 2.87
N LEU A 115 6.08 3.97 3.21
CA LEU A 115 6.84 4.20 4.45
C LEU A 115 6.07 3.71 5.68
N ARG A 116 4.73 3.75 5.63
CA ARG A 116 3.88 3.24 6.71
C ARG A 116 3.91 1.71 6.77
N ASP A 117 3.82 1.03 5.63
CA ASP A 117 3.92 -0.43 5.59
C ASP A 117 5.27 -0.92 6.11
N LEU A 118 6.35 -0.22 5.75
CA LEU A 118 7.69 -0.50 6.29
C LEU A 118 7.74 -0.30 7.82
N TRP A 119 7.11 0.75 8.33
CA TRP A 119 7.03 0.98 9.78
C TRP A 119 6.27 -0.13 10.50
N ASP A 120 5.12 -0.53 9.96
CA ASP A 120 4.26 -1.55 10.56
C ASP A 120 4.93 -2.94 10.55
N ASP A 121 5.69 -3.28 9.49
CA ASP A 121 6.50 -4.51 9.42
C ASP A 121 7.68 -4.51 10.39
N ARG A 122 8.34 -3.35 10.54
CA ARG A 122 9.64 -3.25 11.23
C ARG A 122 9.54 -2.79 12.67
N THR A 123 8.36 -2.49 13.20
CA THR A 123 8.23 -2.07 14.60
C THR A 123 7.59 -3.12 15.49
N TYR A 124 7.86 -3.01 16.79
CA TYR A 124 7.21 -3.84 17.80
C TYR A 124 7.07 -3.08 19.11
N PRO A 125 5.99 -3.33 19.88
CA PRO A 125 5.79 -2.68 21.16
C PRO A 125 6.83 -3.17 22.18
N LEU A 126 7.28 -2.25 23.02
CA LEU A 126 8.10 -2.51 24.19
C LEU A 126 7.34 -2.05 25.46
N PRO A 127 7.67 -2.57 26.65
CA PRO A 127 7.06 -2.13 27.91
C PRO A 127 7.14 -0.61 28.10
N GLY A 128 6.24 -0.03 28.91
CA GLY A 128 6.29 1.41 29.23
C GLY A 128 5.95 2.35 28.05
N GLY A 129 5.33 1.83 26.99
CA GLY A 129 4.97 2.63 25.82
C GLY A 129 6.14 2.91 24.87
N HIS A 130 7.22 2.13 24.94
CA HIS A 130 8.34 2.23 24.01
C HIS A 130 8.03 1.47 22.70
N ILE A 131 8.77 1.79 21.63
CA ILE A 131 8.67 1.10 20.34
C ILE A 131 10.07 0.69 19.91
N GLY A 132 10.28 -0.60 19.66
CA GLY A 132 11.51 -1.15 19.14
C GLY A 132 11.48 -1.29 17.61
N TRP A 133 12.66 -1.45 17.01
CA TRP A 133 12.85 -1.64 15.57
C TRP A 133 13.44 -3.03 15.27
N ARG A 134 12.87 -3.75 14.30
CA ARG A 134 13.28 -5.09 13.87
C ARG A 134 14.36 -5.00 12.78
N GLY A 135 15.44 -5.76 12.98
CA GLY A 135 16.57 -5.82 12.06
C GLY A 135 17.62 -4.75 12.37
N ASP A 136 18.42 -4.39 11.37
CA ASP A 136 19.46 -3.38 11.54
C ASP A 136 18.84 -2.02 11.89
N SER A 137 19.26 -1.46 13.03
CA SER A 137 18.89 -0.12 13.48
C SER A 137 19.61 1.00 12.72
N GLY A 138 20.50 0.63 11.78
CA GLY A 138 21.19 1.52 10.87
C GLY A 138 20.29 2.14 9.79
N ASN A 139 20.95 2.68 8.78
CA ASN A 139 20.29 3.38 7.69
C ASN A 139 19.66 2.39 6.71
N PHE A 140 18.46 2.71 6.19
CA PHE A 140 17.86 1.99 5.07
C PHE A 140 17.54 2.96 3.92
N SER A 141 17.53 2.45 2.69
CA SER A 141 17.21 3.22 1.49
C SER A 141 15.77 2.99 1.06
N TRP A 142 15.08 4.06 0.68
CA TRP A 142 13.70 4.05 0.23
C TRP A 142 13.49 5.11 -0.86
N HIS A 143 13.11 4.68 -2.07
CA HIS A 143 13.00 5.54 -3.26
C HIS A 143 14.19 6.49 -3.47
N GLY A 144 15.41 5.99 -3.30
CA GLY A 144 16.64 6.77 -3.48
C GLY A 144 16.98 7.73 -2.32
N HIS A 145 16.20 7.72 -1.25
CA HIS A 145 16.49 8.47 -0.03
C HIS A 145 16.92 7.54 1.10
N VAL A 146 17.90 7.97 1.89
CA VAL A 146 18.38 7.21 3.05
C VAL A 146 17.68 7.73 4.31
N TYR A 147 17.12 6.82 5.10
CA TYR A 147 16.43 7.10 6.35
C TYR A 147 17.01 6.27 7.50
N THR A 148 16.96 6.83 8.70
CA THR A 148 17.05 6.07 9.95
C THR A 148 15.65 5.69 10.45
N PRO A 149 15.50 4.66 11.28
CA PRO A 149 14.23 4.33 11.94
C PRO A 149 13.59 5.52 12.67
N LYS A 150 14.40 6.37 13.30
CA LYS A 150 13.93 7.57 14.01
C LYS A 150 13.47 8.67 13.04
N GLN A 151 14.13 8.85 11.89
CA GLN A 151 13.65 9.78 10.87
C GLN A 151 12.32 9.32 10.26
N LEU A 152 12.17 8.01 10.03
CA LEU A 152 10.89 7.44 9.60
C LEU A 152 9.79 7.71 10.62
N ALA A 153 10.03 7.38 11.89
CA ALA A 153 9.12 7.65 13.01
C ALA A 153 8.68 9.12 13.04
N PHE A 154 9.64 10.03 12.92
CA PHE A 154 9.41 11.47 12.92
C PHE A 154 8.52 11.92 11.76
N ILE A 155 8.81 11.45 10.53
CA ILE A 155 8.03 11.81 9.34
C ILE A 155 6.59 11.31 9.45
N LEU A 156 6.40 10.07 9.91
CA LEU A 156 5.06 9.49 10.05
C LEU A 156 4.22 10.18 11.13
N ASP A 157 4.84 10.67 12.20
CA ASP A 157 4.16 11.36 13.30
C ASP A 157 3.92 12.84 13.03
N ARG A 158 4.91 13.55 12.46
CA ARG A 158 4.85 15.01 12.25
C ARG A 158 4.37 15.42 10.86
N GLY A 159 4.35 14.48 9.91
CA GLY A 159 3.93 14.75 8.53
C GLY A 159 4.92 15.61 7.73
N HIS A 160 6.12 15.88 8.25
CA HIS A 160 7.16 16.63 7.57
C HIS A 160 8.56 16.05 7.82
N LYS A 161 9.53 16.44 6.98
CA LYS A 161 10.93 16.04 7.15
C LYS A 161 11.54 16.69 8.39
N ALA A 162 12.40 15.96 9.06
CA ALA A 162 13.18 16.45 10.20
C ALA A 162 14.23 17.48 9.76
N VAL A 163 14.46 18.47 10.61
CA VAL A 163 15.59 19.40 10.50
C VAL A 163 16.80 18.78 11.19
N GLY A 164 17.78 18.37 10.39
CA GLY A 164 19.02 17.76 10.88
C GLY A 164 18.81 16.37 11.49
N ILE A 165 19.45 16.11 12.64
CA ILE A 165 19.51 14.76 13.22
C ILE A 165 18.34 14.54 14.16
N VAL A 166 17.59 13.45 13.95
CA VAL A 166 16.58 12.98 14.90
C VAL A 166 17.25 12.12 15.98
N ARG A 167 17.03 12.49 17.24
CA ARG A 167 17.60 11.79 18.40
C ARG A 167 16.53 11.50 19.43
N ARG A 168 16.80 10.49 20.24
CA ARG A 168 16.01 10.18 21.43
C ARG A 168 16.17 11.31 22.44
N LEU A 169 15.07 11.68 23.07
CA LEU A 169 15.05 12.66 24.15
C LEU A 169 15.61 12.05 25.45
N PRO A 170 16.23 12.85 26.33
CA PRO A 170 16.88 12.35 27.55
C PRO A 170 15.96 11.55 28.48
N GLU A 171 14.68 11.89 28.53
CA GLU A 171 13.64 11.24 29.33
C GLU A 171 13.34 9.79 28.92
N CYS A 172 13.80 9.34 27.75
CA CYS A 172 13.58 7.98 27.29
C CYS A 172 14.79 7.08 27.59
N PRO A 173 14.68 6.12 28.52
CA PRO A 173 15.81 5.28 28.95
C PRO A 173 16.14 4.16 27.94
N VAL A 174 15.20 3.81 27.06
CA VAL A 174 15.34 2.68 26.13
C VAL A 174 16.20 3.06 24.93
N VAL A 175 17.35 2.40 24.77
CA VAL A 175 18.38 2.79 23.80
C VAL A 175 17.87 2.68 22.36
N GLU A 176 17.28 1.53 22.04
CA GLU A 176 16.69 1.19 20.75
C GLU A 176 15.30 1.79 20.52
N CYS A 177 14.80 2.65 21.41
CA CYS A 177 13.47 3.23 21.25
C CYS A 177 13.42 4.18 20.05
N VAL A 178 12.46 3.92 19.17
CA VAL A 178 12.12 4.74 18.00
C VAL A 178 10.74 5.39 18.12
N ASN A 179 10.09 5.31 19.28
CA ASN A 179 8.77 5.92 19.50
C ASN A 179 8.80 7.42 19.12
N PRO A 180 7.89 7.89 18.23
CA PRO A 180 7.83 9.29 17.82
C PRO A 180 7.69 10.31 18.96
N ARG A 181 7.06 9.93 20.07
CA ARG A 181 6.91 10.80 21.25
C ARG A 181 8.19 10.95 22.06
N HIS A 182 9.16 10.05 21.85
CA HIS A 182 10.41 10.00 22.60
C HIS A 182 11.60 10.49 21.78
N ILE A 183 11.35 11.07 20.61
CA ILE A 183 12.37 11.59 19.71
C ILE A 183 12.04 13.03 19.34
N ALA A 184 13.07 13.76 18.94
CA ALA A 184 12.96 15.12 18.45
C ALA A 184 14.06 15.36 17.42
N ASP A 185 13.86 16.29 16.50
CA ASP A 185 14.89 16.75 15.56
C ASP A 185 15.75 17.87 16.16
N ASN A 186 16.64 18.49 15.37
CA ASN A 186 17.48 19.58 15.89
C ASN A 186 16.64 20.81 16.28
N ALA A 187 15.62 21.15 15.50
CA ALA A 187 14.82 22.34 15.69
C ALA A 187 13.99 22.24 16.99
N GLU A 188 13.31 21.12 17.19
CA GLU A 188 12.53 20.85 18.40
C GLU A 188 13.40 20.85 19.65
N ARG A 189 14.58 20.22 19.61
CA ARG A 189 15.50 20.22 20.76
C ARG A 189 16.03 21.62 21.07
N TRP A 190 16.30 22.44 20.06
CA TRP A 190 16.71 23.83 20.26
C TRP A 190 15.58 24.66 20.89
N GLN A 191 14.36 24.51 20.39
CA GLN A 191 13.19 25.19 20.95
C GLN A 191 12.94 24.81 22.40
N ARG A 192 13.07 23.52 22.76
CA ARG A 192 12.97 23.04 24.15
C ARG A 192 14.00 23.71 25.06
N LYS A 193 15.27 23.71 24.66
CA LYS A 193 16.34 24.38 25.41
C LYS A 193 16.05 25.88 25.62
N GLN A 194 15.61 26.58 24.57
CA GLN A 194 15.25 28.00 24.67
C GLN A 194 14.01 28.24 25.55
N ALA A 195 13.06 27.30 25.59
CA ALA A 195 11.93 27.39 26.50
C ALA A 195 12.36 27.18 27.97
N GLU A 196 13.23 26.21 28.24
CA GLU A 196 13.79 25.93 29.56
C GLU A 196 14.59 27.14 30.10
N GLU A 197 15.48 27.72 29.28
CA GLU A 197 16.25 28.92 29.65
C GLU A 197 15.34 30.12 29.97
N ARG A 198 14.29 30.34 29.16
CA ARG A 198 13.30 31.41 29.40
C ARG A 198 12.49 31.17 30.66
N ALA A 199 12.06 29.94 30.92
CA ALA A 199 11.33 29.60 32.14
C ALA A 199 12.19 29.80 33.39
N ALA A 200 13.46 29.40 33.35
CA ALA A 200 14.42 29.62 34.44
C ALA A 200 14.65 31.11 34.70
N ALA A 201 14.81 31.92 33.64
CA ALA A 201 14.95 33.37 33.76
C ALA A 201 13.70 34.02 34.37
N GLN A 202 12.50 33.59 33.96
CA GLN A 202 11.24 34.07 34.52
C GLN A 202 11.09 33.67 36.00
N ALA A 203 11.48 32.45 36.38
CA ALA A 203 11.44 32.00 37.76
C ALA A 203 12.42 32.79 38.64
N ALA A 204 13.64 33.06 38.15
CA ALA A 204 14.62 33.87 38.86
C ALA A 204 14.13 35.31 39.07
N ALA A 205 13.53 35.93 38.03
CA ALA A 205 12.97 37.28 38.12
C ALA A 205 11.82 37.36 39.14
N ARG A 206 10.94 36.35 39.18
CA ARG A 206 9.86 36.26 40.18
C ARG A 206 10.41 36.14 41.60
N ALA A 207 11.39 35.27 41.82
CA ALA A 207 12.01 35.09 43.13
C ALA A 207 12.73 36.37 43.62
N GLN A 208 13.35 37.13 42.71
CA GLN A 208 13.95 38.43 43.03
C GLN A 208 12.89 39.45 43.48
N TYR A 209 11.79 39.56 42.73
CA TYR A 209 10.69 40.46 43.07
C TYR A 209 10.06 40.12 44.44
N GLU A 210 9.78 38.84 44.69
CA GLU A 210 9.24 38.37 45.98
C GLU A 210 10.20 38.67 47.15
N ALA A 211 11.52 38.54 46.94
CA ALA A 211 12.52 38.86 47.96
C ALA A 211 12.60 40.37 48.26
N GLU A 212 12.48 41.22 47.23
CA GLU A 212 12.44 42.68 47.39
C GLU A 212 11.16 43.15 48.09
N GLU A 213 10.02 42.52 47.77
CA GLU A 213 8.73 42.80 48.43
C GLU A 213 8.75 42.41 49.92
N LEU A 214 9.35 41.26 50.27
CA LEU A 214 9.51 40.85 51.67
C LEU A 214 10.50 41.70 52.48
N ALA A 215 11.43 42.37 51.81
CA ALA A 215 12.42 43.25 52.43
C ALA A 215 11.91 44.68 52.66
N SER A 216 10.72 45.01 52.13
CA SER A 216 10.06 46.33 52.23
C SER A 216 9.02 46.35 53.35
#